data_AF-A0A328AFL2-F1
#
_entry.id   AF-A0A328AFL2-F1
#
_cell.length_a   1.000
_cell.length_b   1.000
_cell.length_c   1.000
_cell.angle_alpha   90.00
_cell.angle_beta   90.00
_cell.angle_gamma   90.00
#
_symmetry.space_group_name_H-M   'P 1'
#
loop_
_entity.id
_entity.type
_entity.pdbx_description
1 polymer ?
#
loop_
_entity_poly.entity_id
_entity_poly.type
_entity_poly.pdbx_seq_one_letter_code
_entity_poly.pdbx_strand_id
1 'polypeptide(L)'
;MRALGPGSVSSFLKIILDVVYAALWVGVGVAVLMVIAALLFTFNPGLLDDVSLSTGQFAGKWPTYTGGLAAASLYMGGILVIVGTLRRIFMTLTAGDPFHPDNVRRLRLIGVILAALELGRYVVAAIGRWLLPGVAKVDTDMSLTAWFSVLVVFVLAEVFREGARLRREAELTI
;
A
#
# COMPACT_ATOMS: atom_id res chain seq x y z
N MET A 1 -1.36 -7.04 33.36
CA MET A 1 -0.47 -6.48 32.32
C MET A 1 -0.84 -5.02 32.07
N ARG A 2 -0.14 -4.07 32.70
CA ARG A 2 -0.43 -2.61 32.70
C ARG A 2 0.23 -1.88 31.51
N ALA A 3 0.20 -2.46 30.31
CA ALA A 3 0.72 -1.82 29.09
C ALA A 3 -0.37 -1.04 28.31
N LEU A 4 -1.56 -0.89 28.89
CA LEU A 4 -2.76 -0.33 28.24
C LEU A 4 -3.33 0.81 29.11
N GLY A 5 -2.56 1.89 29.25
CA GLY A 5 -2.99 3.11 29.94
C GLY A 5 -2.60 4.36 29.12
N PRO A 6 -3.24 5.51 29.33
CA PRO A 6 -2.90 6.75 28.64
C PRO A 6 -1.45 7.12 28.98
N GLY A 7 -0.54 6.95 28.02
CA GLY A 7 0.92 7.04 28.21
C GLY A 7 1.71 5.76 27.89
N SER A 8 1.06 4.66 27.50
CA SER A 8 1.75 3.41 27.14
C SER A 8 2.27 3.36 25.70
N VAL A 9 3.23 2.47 25.44
CA VAL A 9 3.80 2.18 24.10
C VAL A 9 2.70 1.90 23.06
N SER A 10 1.61 1.27 23.48
CA SER A 10 0.47 0.99 22.60
C SER A 10 -0.25 2.27 22.16
N SER A 11 -0.45 3.23 23.06
CA SER A 11 -1.04 4.53 22.73
C SER A 11 -0.15 5.32 21.76
N PHE A 12 1.16 5.29 21.97
CA PHE A 12 2.13 5.94 21.09
C PHE A 12 2.13 5.33 19.68
N LEU A 13 2.15 4.00 19.58
CA LEU A 13 2.12 3.30 18.29
C LEU A 13 0.82 3.56 17.52
N LYS A 14 -0.32 3.66 18.23
CA LYS A 14 -1.60 4.07 17.62
C LYS A 14 -1.51 5.47 17.02
N ILE A 15 -0.98 6.43 17.76
CA ILE A 15 -0.84 7.82 17.30
C ILE A 15 0.03 7.88 16.04
N ILE A 16 1.19 7.21 16.04
CA ILE A 16 2.04 7.15 14.85
C ILE A 16 1.28 6.58 13.66
N LEU A 17 0.58 5.47 13.87
CA LEU A 17 -0.13 4.80 12.79
C LEU A 17 -1.29 5.65 12.23
N ASP A 18 -1.96 6.41 13.09
CA ASP A 18 -3.00 7.37 12.72
C ASP A 18 -2.42 8.55 11.91
N VAL A 19 -1.28 9.10 12.35
CA VAL A 19 -0.58 10.19 11.65
C VAL A 19 -0.07 9.72 10.28
N VAL A 20 0.57 8.55 10.21
CA VAL A 20 1.04 7.95 8.95
C VAL A 20 -0.13 7.72 8.00
N TYR A 21 -1.25 7.21 8.50
CA TYR A 21 -2.45 7.00 7.67
C TYR A 21 -3.03 8.31 7.14
N ALA A 22 -3.09 9.36 7.98
CA ALA A 22 -3.54 10.68 7.54
C ALA A 22 -2.59 11.28 6.47
N ALA A 23 -1.27 11.19 6.70
CA ALA A 23 -0.26 11.64 5.74
C ALA A 23 -0.36 10.88 4.40
N LEU A 24 -0.61 9.57 4.45
CA LEU A 24 -0.83 8.76 3.24
C LEU A 24 -2.08 9.20 2.48
N TRP A 25 -3.18 9.54 3.17
CA TRP A 25 -4.37 10.08 2.51
C TRP A 25 -4.11 11.41 1.81
N VAL A 26 -3.35 12.32 2.46
CA VAL A 26 -2.93 13.58 1.85
C VAL A 26 -2.07 13.31 0.61
N GLY A 27 -1.09 12.40 0.73
CA GLY A 27 -0.24 11.99 -0.38
C GLY A 27 -1.03 11.43 -1.57
N VAL A 28 -2.00 10.54 -1.31
CA VAL A 28 -2.90 10.00 -2.34
C VAL A 28 -3.73 11.10 -2.97
N GLY A 29 -4.26 12.04 -2.17
CA GLY A 29 -5.01 13.19 -2.68
C GLY A 29 -4.17 14.05 -3.64
N VAL A 30 -2.94 14.38 -3.27
CA VAL A 30 -2.00 15.12 -4.14
C VAL A 30 -1.67 14.32 -5.40
N ALA A 31 -1.41 13.02 -5.27
CA ALA A 31 -1.10 12.15 -6.41
C ALA A 31 -2.26 12.08 -7.41
N VAL A 32 -3.50 11.94 -6.93
CA VAL A 32 -4.71 11.95 -7.75
C VAL A 32 -4.89 13.29 -8.46
N LEU A 33 -4.70 14.41 -7.77
CA LEU A 33 -4.75 15.74 -8.40
C LEU A 33 -3.72 15.89 -9.50
N MET A 34 -2.49 15.41 -9.27
CA MET A 34 -1.43 15.42 -10.28
C MET A 34 -1.78 14.55 -11.49
N VAL A 35 -2.39 13.39 -11.29
CA VAL A 35 -2.86 12.51 -12.39
C VAL A 35 -3.97 13.19 -13.17
N ILE A 36 -4.93 13.82 -12.51
CA ILE A 36 -6.01 14.57 -13.18
C ILE A 36 -5.42 15.72 -14.01
N ALA A 37 -4.51 16.51 -13.44
CA ALA A 37 -3.84 17.57 -14.17
C ALA A 37 -3.10 17.03 -15.41
N ALA A 38 -2.34 15.94 -15.26
CA ALA A 38 -1.62 15.30 -16.36
C ALA A 38 -2.56 14.76 -17.45
N LEU A 39 -3.72 14.20 -17.07
CA LEU A 39 -4.74 13.76 -18.02
C LEU A 39 -5.36 14.95 -18.76
N LEU A 40 -5.69 16.04 -18.07
CA LEU A 40 -6.25 17.25 -18.70
C LEU A 40 -5.28 17.81 -19.76
N PHE A 41 -3.99 17.87 -19.47
CA PHE A 41 -2.98 18.28 -20.45
C PHE A 41 -2.84 17.29 -21.61
N THR A 42 -3.01 15.99 -21.37
CA THR A 42 -2.99 14.96 -22.42
C THR A 42 -4.14 15.14 -23.41
N PHE A 43 -5.34 15.48 -22.92
CA PHE A 43 -6.53 15.64 -23.77
C PHE A 43 -6.67 17.03 -24.37
N ASN A 44 -6.07 18.06 -23.77
CA ASN A 44 -6.14 19.44 -24.24
C ASN A 44 -4.76 20.10 -24.26
N PRO A 45 -3.94 19.82 -25.29
CA PRO A 45 -2.56 20.30 -25.37
C PRO A 45 -2.44 21.82 -25.50
N GLY A 46 -3.49 22.52 -25.98
CA GLY A 46 -3.52 23.99 -26.07
C GLY A 46 -3.59 24.70 -24.72
N LEU A 47 -3.83 23.99 -23.61
CA LEU A 47 -3.75 24.56 -22.25
C LEU A 47 -2.33 25.00 -21.87
N LEU A 48 -1.31 24.53 -22.59
CA LEU A 48 0.10 24.83 -22.33
C LEU A 48 0.65 25.96 -23.23
N ASP A 49 -0.11 26.45 -24.21
CA ASP A 49 0.35 27.49 -25.15
C ASP A 49 0.69 28.81 -24.43
N ASP A 50 0.05 29.10 -23.30
CA ASP A 50 0.35 30.27 -22.45
C ASP A 50 1.36 29.97 -21.31
N VAL A 51 1.76 28.71 -21.13
CA VAL A 51 2.67 28.29 -20.04
C VAL A 51 4.05 28.05 -20.61
N SER A 52 4.86 29.12 -20.67
CA SER A 52 6.26 29.11 -21.10
C SER A 52 7.20 28.46 -20.07
N LEU A 53 6.87 27.25 -19.61
CA LEU A 53 7.85 26.43 -18.90
C LEU A 53 8.76 25.79 -19.93
N SER A 54 10.04 25.64 -19.59
CA SER A 54 11.05 24.91 -20.37
C SER A 54 10.61 23.45 -20.58
N THR A 55 9.69 23.23 -21.52
CA THR A 55 8.99 21.97 -21.78
C THR A 55 9.73 21.11 -22.79
N GLY A 56 10.88 21.55 -23.31
CA GLY A 56 11.62 20.83 -24.36
C GLY A 56 11.97 19.37 -24.00
N GLN A 57 12.09 19.03 -22.72
CA GLN A 57 12.29 17.64 -22.26
C GLN A 57 11.00 16.87 -21.96
N PHE A 58 9.90 17.58 -21.67
CA PHE A 58 8.62 16.98 -21.29
C PHE A 58 7.65 16.84 -22.48
N ALA A 59 7.75 17.73 -23.48
CA ALA A 59 6.80 17.90 -24.60
C ALA A 59 6.61 16.64 -25.48
N GLY A 60 7.54 15.68 -25.44
CA GLY A 60 7.42 14.42 -26.19
C GLY A 60 7.21 13.16 -25.34
N LYS A 61 7.27 13.25 -24.01
CA LYS A 61 7.25 12.08 -23.10
C LYS A 61 6.15 12.13 -22.03
N TRP A 62 5.26 13.13 -22.11
CA TRP A 62 4.16 13.33 -21.15
C TRP A 62 3.26 12.10 -20.92
N PRO A 63 2.91 11.29 -21.94
CA PRO A 63 2.13 10.07 -21.73
C PRO A 63 2.83 9.06 -20.80
N THR A 64 4.15 8.90 -20.93
CA THR A 64 4.91 8.01 -20.04
C THR A 64 4.96 8.54 -18.61
N TYR A 65 5.18 9.84 -18.42
CA TYR A 65 5.16 10.44 -17.09
C TYR A 65 3.79 10.29 -16.41
N THR A 66 2.71 10.44 -17.19
CA THR A 66 1.34 10.24 -16.73
C THR A 66 1.11 8.78 -16.30
N GLY A 67 1.56 7.82 -17.11
CA GLY A 67 1.49 6.39 -16.77
C GLY A 67 2.31 6.02 -15.53
N GLY A 68 3.52 6.56 -15.40
CA GLY A 68 4.36 6.37 -14.21
C GLY A 68 3.73 6.96 -12.94
N LEU A 69 3.14 8.14 -13.05
CA LEU A 69 2.42 8.79 -11.96
C LEU A 69 1.16 8.01 -11.55
N ALA A 70 0.42 7.47 -12.52
CA ALA A 70 -0.72 6.59 -12.26
C ALA A 70 -0.29 5.30 -11.54
N ALA A 71 0.79 4.67 -11.97
CA ALA A 71 1.35 3.48 -11.32
C ALA A 71 1.81 3.79 -9.88
N ALA A 72 2.48 4.93 -9.66
CA ALA A 72 2.87 5.38 -8.33
C ALA A 72 1.65 5.65 -7.42
N SER A 73 0.60 6.25 -7.97
CA SER A 73 -0.66 6.49 -7.25
C SER A 73 -1.34 5.19 -6.83
N LEU A 74 -1.37 4.19 -7.72
CA LEU A 74 -1.91 2.86 -7.42
C LEU A 74 -1.09 2.16 -6.33
N TYR A 75 0.24 2.23 -6.42
CA TYR A 75 1.14 1.68 -5.41
C TYR A 75 0.89 2.30 -4.02
N MET A 76 0.74 3.63 -3.98
CA MET A 76 0.41 4.37 -2.76
C MET A 76 -0.96 3.97 -2.20
N GLY A 77 -1.94 3.73 -3.07
CA GLY A 77 -3.25 3.19 -2.68
C GLY A 77 -3.16 1.82 -2.02
N GLY A 78 -2.30 0.92 -2.53
CA GLY A 78 -2.05 -0.36 -1.89
C GLY A 78 -1.45 -0.22 -0.48
N ILE A 79 -0.46 0.66 -0.32
CA ILE A 79 0.13 0.97 1.00
C ILE A 79 -0.93 1.52 1.95
N LEU A 80 -1.78 2.43 1.48
CA LEU A 80 -2.87 3.01 2.26
C LEU A 80 -3.81 1.93 2.81
N VAL A 81 -4.19 0.95 1.99
CA VAL A 81 -5.05 -0.16 2.42
C VAL A 81 -4.32 -1.04 3.44
N ILE A 82 -3.02 -1.33 3.25
CA ILE A 82 -2.23 -2.10 4.22
C ILE A 82 -2.21 -1.38 5.57
N VAL A 83 -1.84 -0.10 5.61
CA VAL A 83 -1.77 0.70 6.84
C VAL A 83 -3.15 0.82 7.49
N GLY A 84 -4.20 1.08 6.71
CA GLY A 84 -5.57 1.13 7.20
C GLY A 84 -6.03 -0.21 7.81
N THR A 85 -5.57 -1.33 7.26
CA THR A 85 -5.89 -2.67 7.77
C THR A 85 -5.10 -2.97 9.05
N LEU A 86 -3.82 -2.59 9.12
CA LEU A 86 -3.01 -2.66 10.33
C LEU A 86 -3.62 -1.84 11.47
N ARG A 87 -4.16 -0.65 11.19
CA ARG A 87 -4.89 0.16 12.19
C ARG A 87 -6.03 -0.60 12.82
N ARG A 88 -6.82 -1.31 12.01
CA ARG A 88 -7.97 -2.08 12.50
C ARG A 88 -7.52 -3.25 13.39
N ILE A 89 -6.45 -3.95 13.02
CA ILE A 89 -5.85 -5.02 13.85
C ILE A 89 -5.35 -4.42 15.17
N PHE A 90 -4.67 -3.27 15.12
CA PHE A 90 -4.18 -2.60 16.31
C PHE A 90 -5.31 -2.17 17.25
N MET A 91 -6.43 -1.70 16.72
CA MET A 91 -7.61 -1.35 17.53
C MET A 91 -8.14 -2.56 18.30
N THR A 92 -8.26 -3.73 17.68
CA THR A 92 -8.67 -4.97 18.37
C THR A 92 -7.66 -5.44 19.40
N LEU A 93 -6.35 -5.24 19.13
CA LEU A 93 -5.29 -5.52 20.10
C LEU A 93 -5.40 -4.60 21.33
N THR A 94 -5.65 -3.32 21.14
CA THR A 94 -5.83 -2.37 22.26
C THR A 94 -7.10 -2.63 23.05
N ALA A 95 -8.11 -3.23 22.43
CA ALA A 95 -9.34 -3.68 23.09
C ALA A 95 -9.17 -5.00 23.86
N GLY A 96 -8.01 -5.65 23.76
CA GLY A 96 -7.69 -6.89 24.47
C GLY A 96 -8.05 -8.18 23.73
N ASP A 97 -8.50 -8.12 22.47
CA ASP A 97 -8.82 -9.30 21.65
C ASP A 97 -7.88 -9.43 20.42
N PRO A 98 -6.63 -9.91 20.61
CA PRO A 98 -5.68 -10.14 19.52
C PRO A 98 -6.19 -11.12 18.46
N PHE A 99 -6.84 -12.20 18.89
CA PHE A 99 -7.22 -13.34 18.05
C PHE A 99 -8.66 -13.24 17.53
N HIS A 100 -9.17 -12.02 17.42
CA HIS A 100 -10.48 -11.79 16.83
C HIS A 100 -10.55 -12.41 15.41
N PRO A 101 -11.58 -13.20 15.06
CA PRO A 101 -11.67 -13.89 13.76
C PRO A 101 -11.50 -12.96 12.54
N ASP A 102 -11.92 -11.69 12.66
CA ASP A 102 -11.74 -10.69 11.62
C ASP A 102 -10.27 -10.34 11.34
N ASN A 103 -9.38 -10.45 12.33
CA ASN A 103 -7.97 -10.16 12.16
C ASN A 103 -7.29 -11.16 11.22
N VAL A 104 -7.76 -12.40 11.16
CA VAL A 104 -7.32 -13.40 10.17
C VAL A 104 -7.58 -12.90 8.74
N ARG A 105 -8.81 -12.41 8.49
CA ARG A 105 -9.20 -11.87 7.18
C ARG A 105 -8.40 -10.63 6.82
N ARG A 106 -8.14 -9.76 7.80
CA ARG A 106 -7.32 -8.54 7.66
C ARG A 106 -5.86 -8.87 7.33
N LEU A 107 -5.24 -9.83 8.03
CA LEU A 107 -3.88 -10.28 7.72
C LEU A 107 -3.80 -10.90 6.32
N ARG A 108 -4.78 -11.73 5.95
CA ARG A 108 -4.87 -12.31 4.60
C ARG A 108 -4.98 -11.22 3.53
N LEU A 109 -5.79 -10.18 3.77
CA LEU A 109 -5.89 -9.04 2.86
C LEU A 109 -4.55 -8.32 2.70
N ILE A 110 -3.81 -8.08 3.80
CA ILE A 110 -2.47 -7.48 3.73
C ILE A 110 -1.54 -8.35 2.87
N GLY A 111 -1.52 -9.67 3.08
CA GLY A 111 -0.71 -10.60 2.28
C GLY A 111 -1.04 -10.56 0.80
N VAL A 112 -2.33 -10.53 0.44
CA VAL A 112 -2.79 -10.41 -0.94
C VAL A 112 -2.36 -9.08 -1.57
N ILE A 113 -2.47 -7.96 -0.84
CA ILE A 113 -2.07 -6.65 -1.36
C ILE A 113 -0.56 -6.58 -1.54
N LEU A 114 0.23 -7.09 -0.60
CA LEU A 114 1.70 -7.17 -0.76
C LEU A 114 2.08 -7.99 -2.00
N ALA A 115 1.43 -9.13 -2.22
CA ALA A 115 1.65 -9.95 -3.41
C ALA A 115 1.25 -9.18 -4.69
N ALA A 116 0.11 -8.50 -4.68
CA ALA A 116 -0.38 -7.71 -5.80
C ALA A 116 0.55 -6.53 -6.13
N LEU A 117 1.11 -5.87 -5.11
CA LEU A 117 2.07 -4.78 -5.30
C LEU A 117 3.39 -5.29 -5.90
N GLU A 118 3.88 -6.44 -5.44
CA GLU A 118 5.10 -7.05 -5.99
C GLU A 118 4.88 -7.52 -7.43
N LEU A 119 3.74 -8.14 -7.72
CA LEU A 119 3.34 -8.46 -9.10
C LEU A 119 3.19 -7.21 -9.97
N GLY A 120 2.56 -6.17 -9.45
CA GLY A 120 2.41 -4.88 -10.12
C GLY A 120 3.77 -4.26 -10.48
N ARG A 121 4.77 -4.39 -9.61
CA ARG A 121 6.14 -3.95 -9.89
C ARG A 121 6.71 -4.65 -11.13
N TYR A 122 6.56 -5.97 -11.24
CA TYR A 122 7.02 -6.71 -12.43
C TYR A 122 6.25 -6.32 -13.69
N VAL A 123 4.94 -6.10 -13.60
CA VAL A 123 4.11 -5.67 -14.74
C VAL A 123 4.55 -4.30 -15.24
N VAL A 124 4.73 -3.33 -14.34
CA VAL A 124 5.21 -1.98 -14.69
C VAL A 124 6.61 -2.05 -15.32
N ALA A 125 7.49 -2.89 -14.78
CA ALA A 125 8.82 -3.11 -15.34
C ALA A 125 8.78 -3.69 -16.77
N ALA A 126 7.94 -4.70 -16.99
CA ALA A 126 7.77 -5.34 -18.29
C ALA A 126 7.20 -4.36 -19.33
N ILE A 127 6.17 -3.60 -18.96
CA ILE A 127 5.58 -2.55 -19.82
C ILE A 127 6.63 -1.48 -20.12
N GLY A 128 7.37 -1.01 -19.11
CA GLY A 128 8.41 0.00 -19.29
C GLY A 128 9.50 -0.41 -20.27
N ARG A 129 9.92 -1.68 -20.23
CA ARG A 129 10.90 -2.24 -21.18
C ARG A 129 10.36 -2.29 -22.61
N TRP A 130 9.07 -2.61 -22.77
CA TRP A 130 8.44 -2.70 -24.08
C TRP A 130 8.17 -1.33 -24.70
N LEU A 131 7.70 -0.38 -23.90
CA LEU A 131 7.29 0.95 -24.36
C LEU A 131 8.48 1.93 -24.50
N LEU A 132 9.55 1.76 -23.73
CA LEU A 132 10.72 2.65 -23.71
C LEU A 132 12.05 1.88 -23.72
N PRO A 133 12.38 1.21 -24.85
CA PRO A 133 13.64 0.51 -24.98
C PRO A 133 14.83 1.49 -24.82
N GLY A 134 15.76 1.19 -23.91
CA GLY A 134 17.00 1.95 -23.69
C GLY A 134 16.97 3.02 -22.59
N VAL A 135 15.79 3.38 -22.07
CA VAL A 135 15.65 4.34 -20.94
C VAL A 135 15.39 3.60 -19.62
N ALA A 136 14.65 2.49 -19.69
CA ALA A 136 14.24 1.71 -18.54
C ALA A 136 15.30 0.67 -18.14
N LYS A 137 16.29 1.06 -17.32
CA LYS A 137 17.03 0.09 -16.49
C LYS A 137 16.14 -0.30 -15.30
N VAL A 138 15.14 -1.13 -15.58
CA VAL A 138 14.27 -1.64 -14.51
C VAL A 138 14.72 -3.04 -14.15
N ASP A 139 15.24 -3.17 -12.94
CA ASP A 139 15.62 -4.45 -12.34
C ASP A 139 14.37 -5.30 -12.12
N THR A 140 14.21 -6.31 -12.98
CA THR A 140 13.15 -7.32 -12.89
C THR A 140 13.51 -8.49 -11.99
N ASP A 141 14.60 -8.39 -11.24
CA ASP A 141 15.02 -9.47 -10.37
C ASP A 141 13.91 -9.80 -9.36
N MET A 142 13.66 -11.10 -9.25
CA MET A 142 12.67 -11.62 -8.34
C MET A 142 13.17 -11.38 -6.92
N SER A 143 12.48 -10.49 -6.19
CA SER A 143 12.84 -10.21 -4.81
C SER A 143 12.36 -11.36 -3.94
N LEU A 144 13.24 -12.33 -3.70
CA LEU A 144 13.00 -13.43 -2.76
C LEU A 144 12.57 -12.87 -1.39
N THR A 145 13.15 -11.76 -0.95
CA THR A 145 12.79 -11.08 0.30
C THR A 145 11.35 -10.56 0.29
N ALA A 146 10.86 -9.99 -0.82
CA ALA A 146 9.48 -9.52 -0.92
C ALA A 146 8.50 -10.70 -0.88
N TRP A 147 8.76 -11.74 -1.67
CA TRP A 147 7.94 -12.96 -1.68
C TRP A 147 7.96 -13.71 -0.36
N PHE A 148 9.10 -13.74 0.32
CA PHE A 148 9.21 -14.29 1.67
C PHE A 148 8.36 -13.49 2.66
N SER A 149 8.35 -12.15 2.57
CA SER A 149 7.50 -11.30 3.42
C SER A 149 6.01 -11.59 3.19
N VAL A 150 5.59 -11.77 1.94
CA VAL A 150 4.23 -12.19 1.58
C VAL A 150 3.89 -13.54 2.25
N LEU A 151 4.77 -14.54 2.11
CA LEU A 151 4.57 -15.86 2.71
C LEU A 151 4.45 -15.78 4.23
N VAL A 152 5.33 -15.03 4.89
CA VAL A 152 5.30 -14.82 6.35
C VAL A 152 3.95 -14.25 6.78
N VAL A 153 3.42 -13.25 6.07
CA VAL A 153 2.11 -12.67 6.42
C VAL A 153 0.98 -13.70 6.27
N PHE A 154 1.02 -14.55 5.23
CA PHE A 154 0.05 -15.65 5.09
C PHE A 154 0.17 -16.68 6.22
N VAL A 155 1.38 -17.05 6.61
CA VAL A 155 1.62 -17.97 7.73
C VAL A 155 1.10 -17.36 9.03
N LEU A 156 1.36 -16.07 9.28
CA LEU A 156 0.84 -15.38 10.46
C LEU A 156 -0.70 -15.36 10.47
N ALA A 157 -1.34 -15.13 9.32
CA ALA A 157 -2.80 -15.20 9.22
C ALA A 157 -3.32 -16.59 9.62
N GLU A 158 -2.63 -17.65 9.21
CA GLU A 158 -2.97 -19.03 9.51
C GLU A 158 -2.79 -19.37 11.00
N VAL A 159 -1.68 -18.95 11.60
CA VAL A 159 -1.43 -19.10 13.05
C VAL A 159 -2.51 -18.39 13.87
N PHE A 160 -2.96 -17.21 13.44
CA PHE A 160 -4.05 -16.49 14.10
C PHE A 160 -5.40 -17.22 13.98
N ARG A 161 -5.63 -17.91 12.85
CA ARG A 161 -6.84 -18.74 12.65
C ARG A 161 -6.89 -19.90 13.63
N GLU A 162 -5.77 -20.59 13.79
CA GLU A 162 -5.60 -21.68 14.76
C GLU A 162 -5.73 -21.17 16.19
N GLY A 163 -5.10 -20.03 16.53
CA GLY A 163 -5.24 -19.40 17.85
C GLY A 163 -6.69 -19.06 18.20
N ALA A 164 -7.47 -18.54 17.23
CA ALA A 164 -8.89 -18.29 17.41
C ALA A 164 -9.73 -19.57 17.56
N ARG A 165 -9.30 -20.69 16.96
CA ARG A 165 -9.97 -22.00 17.11
C ARG A 165 -9.75 -22.56 18.51
N LEU A 166 -8.50 -22.57 18.98
CA LEU A 166 -8.14 -23.08 20.31
C LEU A 166 -8.86 -22.32 21.44
N ARG A 167 -9.02 -21.00 21.29
CA ARG A 167 -9.80 -20.20 22.25
C ARG A 167 -11.27 -20.66 22.35
N ARG A 168 -11.92 -20.92 21.21
CA ARG A 168 -13.32 -21.40 21.20
C ARG A 168 -13.47 -22.78 21.83
N GLU A 169 -12.50 -23.66 21.62
CA GLU A 169 -12.49 -25.00 22.24
C GLU A 169 -12.33 -24.90 23.77
N ALA A 170 -11.47 -24.00 24.25
CA ALA A 170 -11.29 -23.77 25.69
C ALA A 170 -12.53 -23.16 26.37
N GLU A 171 -13.25 -22.25 25.69
CA GLU A 171 -14.49 -21.64 26.20
C GLU A 171 -15.66 -22.64 26.30
N LEU A 172 -15.62 -23.76 25.56
CA LEU A 172 -16.66 -24.81 25.60
C LEU A 172 -16.43 -25.90 26.67
N THR A 173 -15.29 -25.88 27.35
CA THR A 173 -14.93 -26.90 28.37
C THR A 173 -15.29 -26.46 29.80
N ILE A 174 -15.77 -25.22 29.98
CA ILE A 174 -16.26 -24.66 31.26
C ILE A 174 -17.78 -24.63 31.24
#